data_AF-A0AA36IBA3-F1
#
_entry.id   AF-A0AA36IBA3-F1
#
_cell.length_a   1.000
_cell.length_b   1.000
_cell.length_c   1.000
_cell.angle_alpha   90.00
_cell.angle_beta   90.00
_cell.angle_gamma   90.00
#
_symmetry.space_group_name_H-M   'P 1'
#
loop_
_entity.id
_entity.type
_entity.pdbx_description
1 polymer ?
#
loop_
_entity_poly.entity_id
_entity_poly.type
_entity_poly.pdbx_seq_one_letter_code
_entity_poly.pdbx_strand_id
1 'polypeptide(L)'
;MVVQFLSSHLCFPRAQFGQWVSAGAPAENAFLTLESPPPLGFEACGVATDDTFCFHKSESLGRERLRRLDAAFERHGVPKNAEKDATLASAMIALGCQLTARPPAAEPVSSKLVPLFGALLDVFLAGKASPPGLNRALVGLEQWFCLLTRAMFSVFDSTYAFVRRECADQIQFLPDKARAELVLAAFLMPLLGADLGREFLPAITACDASPAFGFGVSCTKCSKGASRVTL
;
A
#
# COMPACT_ATOMS: atom_id res chain seq x y z
N MET A 1 14.86 9.35 6.23
CA MET A 1 14.15 8.07 6.16
C MET A 1 15.08 7.10 5.50
N VAL A 2 15.34 5.96 6.11
CA VAL A 2 16.21 4.93 5.58
C VAL A 2 15.39 3.66 5.55
N VAL A 3 15.24 3.06 4.37
CA VAL A 3 14.26 2.00 4.14
C VAL A 3 14.96 0.68 3.82
N GLN A 4 14.49 -0.41 4.40
CA GLN A 4 14.90 -1.77 4.03
C GLN A 4 13.71 -2.63 3.63
N PHE A 5 13.95 -3.59 2.74
CA PHE A 5 13.06 -4.68 2.34
C PHE A 5 13.81 -6.00 2.45
N LEU A 6 13.16 -7.02 2.99
CA LEU A 6 13.68 -8.36 3.15
C LEU A 6 12.59 -9.35 2.78
N SER A 7 12.68 -10.00 1.62
CA SER A 7 11.80 -11.12 1.27
C SER A 7 12.46 -12.42 1.74
N SER A 8 11.83 -13.12 2.70
CA SER A 8 12.27 -14.44 3.16
C SER A 8 11.36 -15.54 2.62
N HIS A 9 11.90 -16.46 1.84
CA HIS A 9 11.14 -17.65 1.48
C HIS A 9 10.93 -18.52 2.73
N LEU A 10 9.67 -18.65 3.16
CA LEU A 10 9.17 -19.62 4.17
C LEU A 10 9.17 -19.23 5.67
N CYS A 11 8.93 -17.97 6.05
CA CYS A 11 8.64 -17.65 7.46
C CYS A 11 7.23 -17.09 7.68
N PHE A 12 6.52 -17.66 8.67
CA PHE A 12 5.23 -17.12 9.13
C PHE A 12 5.42 -15.75 9.79
N PRO A 13 4.46 -14.80 9.67
CA PRO A 13 4.57 -13.44 10.21
C PRO A 13 4.94 -13.36 11.70
N ARG A 14 4.50 -14.34 12.51
CA ARG A 14 4.85 -14.42 13.94
C ARG A 14 6.33 -14.70 14.20
N ALA A 15 6.99 -15.47 13.34
CA ALA A 15 8.42 -15.79 13.48
C ALA A 15 9.30 -14.57 13.17
N GLN A 16 8.96 -13.83 12.11
CA GLN A 16 9.64 -12.58 11.77
C GLN A 16 9.42 -11.50 12.84
N PHE A 17 8.22 -11.39 13.41
CA PHE A 17 7.96 -10.49 14.54
C PHE A 17 8.87 -10.79 15.74
N GLY A 18 9.01 -12.07 16.11
CA GLY A 18 9.92 -12.49 17.18
C GLY A 18 11.38 -12.12 16.91
N GLN A 19 11.82 -12.20 15.66
CA GLN A 19 13.17 -11.82 15.26
C GLN A 19 13.42 -10.32 15.41
N TRP A 20 12.46 -9.48 15.04
CA TRP A 20 12.53 -8.04 15.24
C TRP A 20 12.61 -7.64 16.72
N VAL A 21 11.79 -8.26 17.57
CA VAL A 21 11.85 -8.04 19.02
C VAL A 21 13.22 -8.48 19.56
N SER A 22 13.75 -9.62 19.09
CA SER A 22 15.10 -10.09 19.47
C SER A 22 16.22 -9.17 18.96
N ALA A 23 16.01 -8.48 17.83
CA ALA A 23 16.90 -7.45 17.31
C ALA A 23 16.80 -6.12 18.10
N GLY A 24 15.90 -6.06 19.09
CA GLY A 24 15.70 -4.96 20.02
C GLY A 24 14.74 -3.88 19.53
N ALA A 25 13.90 -4.16 18.53
CA ALA A 25 12.81 -3.25 18.16
C ALA A 25 11.82 -3.15 19.34
N PRO A 26 11.38 -1.94 19.74
CA PRO A 26 10.42 -1.76 20.81
C PRO A 26 9.09 -2.42 20.40
N ALA A 27 8.77 -3.54 21.05
CA ALA A 27 7.67 -4.42 20.70
C ALA A 27 6.30 -3.71 20.62
N GLU A 28 6.09 -2.67 21.44
CA GLU A 28 4.78 -2.02 21.59
C GLU A 28 4.58 -0.82 20.66
N ASN A 29 5.65 -0.15 20.21
CA ASN A 29 5.56 1.18 19.59
C ASN A 29 6.35 1.35 18.30
N ALA A 30 6.98 0.29 17.77
CA ALA A 30 7.71 0.34 16.51
C ALA A 30 6.99 -0.36 15.35
N PHE A 31 6.02 -1.24 15.61
CA PHE A 31 5.42 -2.04 14.54
C PHE A 31 4.17 -1.39 13.94
N LEU A 32 4.12 -1.39 12.62
CA LEU A 32 2.91 -1.09 11.86
C LEU A 32 2.00 -2.31 11.90
N THR A 33 0.95 -2.24 12.72
CA THR A 33 -0.10 -3.25 12.80
C THR A 33 -1.47 -2.61 12.60
N LEU A 34 -2.49 -3.41 12.28
CA LEU A 34 -3.87 -2.93 12.20
C LEU A 34 -4.53 -2.81 13.58
N GLU A 35 -3.94 -3.43 14.60
CA GLU A 35 -4.52 -3.55 15.95
C GLU A 35 -3.93 -2.56 16.94
N SER A 36 -2.86 -1.86 16.57
CA SER A 36 -2.13 -0.93 17.44
C SER A 36 -1.96 0.42 16.75
N PRO A 37 -1.87 1.50 17.54
CA PRO A 37 -1.68 2.82 16.97
C PRO A 37 -0.36 2.93 16.18
N PRO A 38 -0.29 3.83 15.17
CA PRO A 38 0.92 4.02 14.40
C PRO A 38 2.13 4.34 15.29
N PRO A 39 3.32 3.83 14.94
CA PRO A 39 4.54 4.05 15.71
C PRO A 39 4.89 5.54 15.78
N LEU A 40 4.95 6.09 17.00
CA LEU A 40 5.30 7.50 17.25
C LEU A 40 6.82 7.75 17.33
N GLY A 41 7.63 6.70 17.21
CA GLY A 41 9.06 6.72 17.48
C GLY A 41 9.96 7.25 16.35
N PHE A 42 11.25 6.92 16.46
CA PHE A 42 12.28 7.20 15.46
C PHE A 42 12.48 6.05 14.46
N GLU A 43 11.75 4.96 14.67
CA GLU A 43 11.72 3.79 13.80
C GLU A 43 10.29 3.29 13.62
N ALA A 44 10.01 2.75 12.44
CA ALA A 44 8.79 2.01 12.13
C ALA A 44 9.17 0.73 11.40
N CYS A 45 8.64 -0.40 11.84
CA CYS A 45 8.91 -1.74 11.33
C CYS A 45 7.60 -2.32 10.80
N GLY A 46 7.65 -3.09 9.73
CA GLY A 46 6.51 -3.77 9.17
C GLY A 46 6.88 -5.14 8.65
N VAL A 47 5.92 -6.04 8.75
CA VAL A 47 6.00 -7.40 8.21
C VAL A 47 4.74 -7.62 7.40
N ALA A 48 4.92 -7.97 6.13
CA ALA A 48 3.86 -8.31 5.20
C ALA A 48 4.25 -9.61 4.51
N THR A 49 3.61 -10.72 4.90
CA THR A 49 3.96 -12.07 4.43
C THR A 49 5.44 -12.42 4.64
N ASP A 50 6.19 -12.54 3.55
CA ASP A 50 7.62 -12.79 3.49
C ASP A 50 8.45 -11.50 3.53
N ASP A 51 7.82 -10.35 3.29
CA ASP A 51 8.45 -9.05 3.22
C ASP A 51 8.56 -8.40 4.59
N THR A 52 9.77 -8.03 4.95
CA THR A 52 10.08 -7.31 6.16
C THR A 52 10.66 -5.96 5.78
N PHE A 53 10.15 -4.88 6.36
CA PHE A 53 10.62 -3.54 6.07
C PHE A 53 10.76 -2.66 7.30
N CYS A 54 11.69 -1.71 7.23
CA CYS A 54 11.94 -0.78 8.31
C CYS A 54 12.27 0.61 7.81
N PHE A 55 11.79 1.59 8.56
CA PHE A 55 12.00 3.02 8.33
C PHE A 55 12.72 3.59 9.53
N HIS A 56 13.87 4.22 9.29
CA HIS A 56 14.62 4.91 10.35
C HIS A 56 14.73 6.41 10.08
N LYS A 57 14.58 7.22 11.13
CA LYS A 57 14.91 8.65 11.09
C LYS A 57 16.42 8.92 11.14
N SER A 58 17.18 8.00 11.74
CA SER A 58 18.65 8.08 11.86
C SER A 58 19.32 6.90 11.14
N GLU A 59 20.35 7.19 10.35
CA GLU A 59 21.14 6.16 9.66
C GLU A 59 21.93 5.30 10.64
N SER A 60 22.50 5.88 11.70
CA SER A 60 23.27 5.12 12.71
C SER A 60 22.39 4.13 13.45
N LEU A 61 21.16 4.53 13.80
CA LEU A 61 20.16 3.65 14.39
C LEU A 61 19.79 2.53 13.42
N GLY A 62 19.54 2.88 12.15
CA GLY A 62 19.25 1.89 11.11
C GLY A 62 20.37 0.86 11.02
N ARG A 63 21.62 1.29 10.84
CA ARG A 63 22.78 0.40 10.71
C ARG A 63 22.90 -0.58 11.88
N GLU A 64 22.77 -0.10 13.11
CA GLU A 64 22.84 -0.95 14.30
C GLU A 64 21.67 -1.93 14.36
N ARG A 65 20.45 -1.48 14.03
CA ARG A 65 19.26 -2.33 14.03
C ARG A 65 19.37 -3.46 13.02
N LEU A 66 19.85 -3.15 11.81
CA LEU A 66 20.01 -4.13 10.75
C LEU A 66 21.04 -5.18 11.08
N ARG A 67 22.18 -4.78 11.66
CA ARG A 67 23.19 -5.72 12.14
C ARG A 67 22.61 -6.72 13.15
N ARG A 68 21.74 -6.24 14.05
CA ARG A 68 21.06 -7.10 15.04
C ARG A 68 20.02 -8.00 14.41
N LEU A 69 19.29 -7.51 13.41
CA LEU A 69 18.30 -8.30 12.67
C LEU A 69 18.96 -9.43 11.89
N ASP A 70 20.06 -9.14 11.19
CA ASP A 70 20.81 -10.14 10.44
C ASP A 70 21.33 -11.24 11.37
N ALA A 71 21.91 -10.86 12.51
CA ALA A 71 22.33 -11.82 13.54
C ALA A 71 21.17 -12.64 14.11
N ALA A 72 19.97 -12.07 14.22
CA ALA A 72 18.78 -12.79 14.65
C ALA A 72 18.27 -13.76 13.58
N PHE A 73 18.30 -13.36 12.30
CA PHE A 73 17.90 -14.21 11.18
C PHE A 73 18.85 -15.41 11.05
N GLU A 74 20.16 -15.17 11.09
CA GLU A 74 21.18 -16.21 11.07
C GLU A 74 21.00 -17.20 12.23
N ARG A 75 20.79 -16.71 13.46
CA ARG A 75 20.58 -17.55 14.65
C ARG A 75 19.38 -18.49 14.51
N HIS A 76 18.32 -18.03 13.83
CA HIS A 76 17.11 -18.81 13.63
C HIS A 76 17.08 -19.53 12.29
N GLY A 77 18.19 -19.52 11.53
CA GLY A 77 18.29 -20.19 10.23
C GLY A 77 17.34 -19.63 9.17
N VAL A 78 16.98 -18.35 9.25
CA VAL A 78 16.10 -17.71 8.26
C VAL A 78 16.92 -17.17 7.09
N PRO A 79 16.78 -17.75 5.89
CA PRO A 79 17.53 -17.31 4.74
C PRO A 79 16.98 -15.97 4.21
N LYS A 80 17.90 -15.04 3.94
CA LYS A 80 17.60 -13.78 3.24
C LYS A 80 17.80 -13.96 1.74
N ASN A 81 16.96 -13.32 0.94
CA ASN A 81 17.23 -13.15 -0.49
C ASN A 81 18.19 -11.97 -0.69
N ALA A 82 19.48 -12.26 -0.88
CA ALA A 82 20.53 -11.23 -1.03
C ALA A 82 20.33 -10.32 -2.25
N GLU A 83 19.69 -10.80 -3.32
CA GLU A 83 19.45 -10.01 -4.53
C GLU A 83 18.33 -8.98 -4.33
N LYS A 84 17.40 -9.25 -3.41
CA LYS A 84 16.27 -8.36 -3.08
C LYS A 84 16.51 -7.53 -1.82
N ASP A 85 17.63 -7.75 -1.13
CA ASP A 85 17.95 -7.02 0.09
C ASP A 85 18.38 -5.59 -0.23
N ALA A 86 17.67 -4.62 0.34
CA ALA A 86 18.00 -3.21 0.21
C ALA A 86 18.43 -2.68 1.57
N THR A 87 19.73 -2.48 1.77
CA THR A 87 20.27 -1.96 3.04
C THR A 87 20.51 -0.46 2.96
N LEU A 88 19.89 0.25 3.90
CA LEU A 88 20.00 1.70 4.08
C LEU A 88 19.76 2.54 2.80
N ALA A 89 18.87 2.08 1.93
CA ALA A 89 18.64 2.73 0.64
C ALA A 89 17.84 4.05 0.79
N SER A 90 18.16 5.03 -0.06
CA SER A 90 17.40 6.28 -0.17
C SER A 90 16.13 6.12 -1.00
N ALA A 91 16.00 5.02 -1.74
CA ALA A 91 14.81 4.63 -2.48
C ALA A 91 14.75 3.11 -2.62
N MET A 92 13.55 2.54 -2.61
CA MET A 92 13.34 1.10 -2.82
C MET A 92 11.92 0.78 -3.25
N ILE A 93 11.69 -0.43 -3.72
CA ILE A 93 10.35 -0.94 -4.03
C ILE A 93 9.91 -1.83 -2.87
N ALA A 94 8.76 -1.53 -2.28
CA ALA A 94 8.08 -2.40 -1.33
C ALA A 94 6.59 -2.42 -1.60
N LEU A 95 5.97 -3.61 -1.49
CA LEU A 95 4.52 -3.80 -1.63
C LEU A 95 3.94 -3.21 -2.92
N GLY A 96 4.73 -3.19 -4.00
CA GLY A 96 4.34 -2.61 -5.29
C GLY A 96 4.42 -1.08 -5.38
N CYS A 97 4.93 -0.42 -4.35
CA CYS A 97 5.17 1.02 -4.34
C CYS A 97 6.67 1.33 -4.35
N GLN A 98 7.05 2.34 -5.12
CA GLN A 98 8.32 3.02 -5.00
C GLN A 98 8.29 3.92 -3.75
N LEU A 99 9.19 3.66 -2.81
CA LEU A 99 9.41 4.48 -1.63
C LEU A 99 10.67 5.30 -1.84
N THR A 100 10.62 6.58 -1.49
CA THR A 100 11.74 7.51 -1.59
C THR A 100 11.92 8.25 -0.26
N ALA A 101 13.17 8.52 0.11
CA ALA A 101 13.50 9.18 1.37
C ALA A 101 13.57 10.71 1.25
N ARG A 102 13.90 11.22 0.05
CA ARG A 102 14.13 12.63 -0.25
C ARG A 102 13.64 12.95 -1.68
N PRO A 103 12.47 13.59 -1.85
CA PRO A 103 11.47 13.84 -0.81
C PRO A 103 10.91 12.53 -0.24
N PRO A 104 10.38 12.52 0.99
CA PRO A 104 9.75 11.32 1.55
C PRO A 104 8.43 11.04 0.83
N ALA A 105 8.38 10.02 -0.03
CA ALA A 105 7.16 9.69 -0.77
C ALA A 105 6.95 8.18 -0.94
N ALA A 106 5.69 7.81 -1.19
CA ALA A 106 5.27 6.48 -1.63
C ALA A 106 4.45 6.63 -2.90
N GLU A 107 4.90 6.02 -3.99
CA GLU A 107 4.28 6.14 -5.31
C GLU A 107 4.08 4.74 -5.91
N PRO A 108 3.08 4.52 -6.77
CA PRO A 108 2.97 3.27 -7.51
C PRO A 108 4.24 3.01 -8.34
N VAL A 109 4.71 1.76 -8.38
CA VAL A 109 5.85 1.43 -9.25
C VAL A 109 5.46 1.51 -10.73
N SER A 110 6.25 2.22 -11.55
CA SER A 110 5.94 2.46 -12.96
C SER A 110 5.75 1.17 -13.77
N SER A 111 6.46 0.10 -13.42
CA SER A 111 6.34 -1.21 -14.07
C SER A 111 4.97 -1.86 -13.89
N LYS A 112 4.20 -1.45 -12.87
CA LYS A 112 2.80 -1.85 -12.68
C LYS A 112 1.83 -0.77 -13.17
N LEU A 113 2.20 0.50 -13.00
CA LEU A 113 1.34 1.63 -13.35
C LEU A 113 1.12 1.76 -14.86
N VAL A 114 2.18 1.62 -15.67
CA VAL A 114 2.09 1.79 -17.13
C VAL A 114 1.22 0.70 -17.78
N PRO A 115 1.41 -0.60 -17.47
CA PRO A 115 0.50 -1.64 -17.98
C PRO A 115 -0.95 -1.44 -17.52
N LEU A 116 -1.16 -1.00 -16.28
CA LEU A 116 -2.49 -0.73 -15.75
C LEU A 116 -3.17 0.41 -16.53
N PHE A 117 -2.45 1.51 -16.77
CA PHE A 117 -2.94 2.61 -17.60
C PHE A 117 -3.33 2.14 -19.00
N GLY A 118 -2.47 1.36 -19.66
CA GLY A 118 -2.77 0.79 -20.99
C GLY A 118 -4.01 -0.10 -20.97
N ALA A 119 -4.12 -0.98 -19.97
CA ALA A 119 -5.26 -1.89 -19.85
C ALA A 119 -6.59 -1.15 -19.56
N LEU A 120 -6.57 -0.04 -18.79
CA LEU A 120 -7.74 0.82 -18.59
C LEU A 120 -8.20 1.45 -19.92
N LEU A 121 -7.27 1.94 -20.73
CA LEU A 121 -7.58 2.49 -22.06
C LEU A 121 -8.10 1.42 -23.02
N ASP A 122 -7.52 0.23 -23.03
CA ASP A 122 -7.99 -0.87 -23.87
C ASP A 122 -9.44 -1.26 -23.53
N VAL A 123 -9.78 -1.36 -22.25
CA VAL A 123 -11.18 -1.63 -21.83
C VAL A 123 -12.11 -0.49 -22.18
N PHE A 124 -11.66 0.77 -22.05
CA PHE A 124 -12.44 1.93 -22.45
C PHE A 124 -12.77 1.92 -23.95
N LEU A 125 -11.77 1.63 -24.79
CA LEU A 125 -11.89 1.55 -26.25
C LEU A 125 -12.74 0.36 -26.69
N ALA A 126 -12.52 -0.81 -26.10
CA ALA A 126 -13.33 -1.99 -26.36
C ALA A 126 -14.80 -1.77 -25.95
N GLY A 127 -15.02 -1.07 -24.83
CA GLY A 127 -16.34 -0.82 -24.24
C GLY A 127 -17.02 -2.07 -23.70
N LYS A 128 -16.27 -3.18 -23.54
CA LYS A 128 -16.78 -4.46 -23.06
C LYS A 128 -15.76 -5.13 -22.13
N ALA A 129 -16.25 -5.77 -21.08
CA ALA A 129 -15.46 -6.60 -20.18
C ALA A 129 -16.38 -7.60 -19.46
N SER A 130 -15.82 -8.65 -18.88
CA SER A 130 -16.54 -9.44 -17.88
C SER A 130 -16.38 -8.79 -16.50
N PRO A 131 -17.39 -8.84 -15.59
CA PRO A 131 -17.26 -8.31 -14.24
C PRO A 131 -16.01 -8.77 -13.46
N PRO A 132 -15.63 -10.07 -13.42
CA PRO A 132 -14.39 -10.55 -12.83
C PRO A 132 -13.15 -10.13 -13.62
N GLY A 133 -13.25 -10.01 -14.94
CA GLY A 133 -12.15 -9.52 -15.77
C GLY A 133 -11.79 -8.09 -15.40
N LEU A 134 -12.79 -7.21 -15.31
CA LEU A 134 -12.61 -5.82 -14.86
C LEU A 134 -12.13 -5.77 -13.39
N ASN A 135 -12.73 -6.58 -12.51
CA ASN A 135 -12.40 -6.59 -11.09
C ASN A 135 -10.96 -7.06 -10.82
N ARG A 136 -10.53 -8.18 -11.43
CA ARG A 136 -9.21 -8.78 -11.19
C ARG A 136 -8.09 -8.04 -11.93
N ALA A 137 -8.33 -7.61 -13.16
CA ALA A 137 -7.26 -7.05 -13.99
C ALA A 137 -7.00 -5.57 -13.70
N LEU A 138 -8.02 -4.81 -13.31
CA LEU A 138 -7.95 -3.35 -13.28
C LEU A 138 -8.28 -2.81 -11.89
N VAL A 139 -9.48 -3.09 -11.42
CA VAL A 139 -9.97 -2.50 -10.18
C VAL A 139 -9.15 -2.97 -8.97
N GLY A 140 -8.78 -4.25 -8.86
CA GLY A 140 -8.00 -4.74 -7.71
C GLY A 140 -6.62 -4.08 -7.57
N LEU A 141 -5.88 -3.93 -8.67
CA LEU A 141 -4.55 -3.30 -8.63
C LEU A 141 -4.66 -1.77 -8.49
N GLU A 142 -5.64 -1.16 -9.14
CA GLU A 142 -5.88 0.27 -9.02
C GLU A 142 -6.32 0.65 -7.60
N GLN A 143 -7.24 -0.10 -7.01
CA GLN A 143 -7.67 0.06 -5.63
C GLN A 143 -6.51 -0.04 -4.64
N TRP A 144 -5.57 -0.97 -4.88
CA TRP A 144 -4.35 -1.07 -4.08
C TRP A 144 -3.57 0.25 -4.09
N PHE A 145 -3.41 0.88 -5.25
CA PHE A 145 -2.77 2.19 -5.35
C PHE A 145 -3.63 3.34 -4.82
N CYS A 146 -4.96 3.26 -4.92
CA CYS A 146 -5.86 4.24 -4.32
C CYS A 146 -5.73 4.30 -2.78
N LEU A 147 -5.14 3.30 -2.11
CA LEU A 147 -4.84 3.38 -0.69
C LEU A 147 -3.85 4.50 -0.34
N LEU A 148 -2.96 4.87 -1.27
CA LEU A 148 -2.03 5.99 -1.12
C LEU A 148 -2.79 7.33 -1.07
N THR A 149 -3.85 7.45 -1.87
CA THR A 149 -4.73 8.63 -1.95
C THR A 149 -6.18 8.20 -1.92
N ARG A 150 -6.70 7.91 -0.72
CA ARG A 150 -8.05 7.34 -0.51
C ARG A 150 -9.20 8.12 -1.16
N ALA A 151 -9.04 9.42 -1.40
CA ALA A 151 -10.04 10.20 -2.13
C ALA A 151 -10.31 9.65 -3.53
N MET A 152 -9.35 8.96 -4.15
CA MET A 152 -9.49 8.33 -5.47
C MET A 152 -10.60 7.28 -5.53
N PHE A 153 -10.96 6.65 -4.40
CA PHE A 153 -12.09 5.72 -4.37
C PHE A 153 -13.41 6.36 -4.76
N SER A 154 -13.56 7.69 -4.65
CA SER A 154 -14.79 8.39 -5.03
C SER A 154 -15.05 8.40 -6.53
N VAL A 155 -14.08 8.03 -7.36
CA VAL A 155 -14.23 7.95 -8.81
C VAL A 155 -15.08 6.74 -9.21
N PHE A 156 -15.04 5.65 -8.45
CA PHE A 156 -15.65 4.39 -8.84
C PHE A 156 -17.03 4.25 -8.20
N ASP A 157 -18.11 4.50 -8.94
CA ASP A 157 -19.48 4.24 -8.48
C ASP A 157 -20.17 3.27 -9.44
N SER A 158 -20.31 3.69 -10.69
CA SER A 158 -20.87 2.88 -11.78
C SER A 158 -20.00 1.68 -12.11
N THR A 159 -18.69 1.83 -11.96
CA THR A 159 -17.70 0.74 -12.09
C THR A 159 -17.96 -0.33 -11.04
N TYR A 160 -18.25 0.06 -9.79
CA TYR A 160 -18.60 -0.90 -8.75
C TYR A 160 -19.95 -1.58 -8.98
N ALA A 161 -20.93 -0.83 -9.46
CA ALA A 161 -22.21 -1.41 -9.86
C ALA A 161 -22.03 -2.45 -10.98
N PHE A 162 -21.12 -2.21 -11.93
CA PHE A 162 -20.83 -3.16 -13.00
C PHE A 162 -20.13 -4.43 -12.51
N VAL A 163 -19.07 -4.32 -11.69
CA VAL A 163 -18.32 -5.50 -11.21
C VAL A 163 -19.13 -6.41 -10.30
N ARG A 164 -20.22 -5.90 -9.69
CA ARG A 164 -21.12 -6.66 -8.81
C ARG A 164 -22.23 -7.42 -9.54
N ARG A 165 -22.34 -7.31 -10.88
CA ARG A 165 -23.43 -7.96 -11.63
C ARG A 165 -23.35 -9.49 -11.56
N GLU A 166 -24.51 -10.12 -11.42
CA GLU A 166 -24.69 -11.55 -11.65
C GLU A 166 -24.49 -11.86 -13.15
N CYS A 167 -24.09 -13.09 -13.50
CA CYS A 167 -23.46 -13.47 -14.79
C CYS A 167 -22.01 -12.96 -14.96
N ALA A 168 -21.20 -13.19 -13.94
CA ALA A 168 -19.83 -12.70 -13.84
C ALA A 168 -18.96 -13.15 -15.04
N ASP A 169 -19.08 -14.38 -15.54
CA ASP A 169 -18.13 -14.87 -16.53
C ASP A 169 -18.37 -14.39 -17.97
N GLN A 170 -19.49 -13.69 -18.23
CA GLN A 170 -19.84 -13.21 -19.57
C GLN A 170 -19.27 -11.82 -19.85
N ILE A 171 -18.77 -11.62 -21.07
CA ILE A 171 -18.38 -10.29 -21.56
C ILE A 171 -19.65 -9.48 -21.78
N GLN A 172 -19.73 -8.31 -21.13
CA GLN A 172 -20.86 -7.39 -21.20
C GLN A 172 -20.37 -6.00 -21.61
N PHE A 173 -21.28 -5.22 -22.21
CA PHE A 173 -21.01 -3.81 -22.47
C PHE A 173 -20.91 -3.03 -21.16
N LEU A 174 -19.89 -2.17 -21.07
CA LEU A 174 -19.75 -1.27 -19.94
C LEU A 174 -20.77 -0.12 -20.07
N PRO A 175 -21.47 0.25 -19.00
CA PRO A 175 -22.23 1.49 -18.95
C PRO A 175 -21.32 2.70 -19.26
N ASP A 176 -21.85 3.71 -19.98
CA ASP A 176 -21.06 4.88 -20.35
C ASP A 176 -20.47 5.62 -19.14
N LYS A 177 -21.20 5.63 -18.01
CA LYS A 177 -20.67 6.17 -16.75
C LYS A 177 -19.46 5.40 -16.25
N ALA A 178 -19.51 4.06 -16.24
CA ALA A 178 -18.37 3.24 -15.85
C ALA A 178 -17.16 3.46 -16.78
N ARG A 179 -17.40 3.60 -18.10
CA ARG A 179 -16.35 3.95 -19.07
C ARG A 179 -15.70 5.30 -18.76
N ALA A 180 -16.51 6.31 -18.45
CA ALA A 180 -16.01 7.63 -18.07
C ALA A 180 -15.22 7.60 -16.75
N GLU A 181 -15.67 6.84 -15.75
CA GLU A 181 -14.95 6.64 -14.49
C GLU A 181 -13.58 5.98 -14.71
N LEU A 182 -13.49 4.93 -15.54
CA LEU A 182 -12.21 4.26 -15.84
C LEU A 182 -11.21 5.19 -16.53
N VAL A 183 -11.67 6.01 -17.47
CA VAL A 183 -10.80 7.01 -18.11
C VAL A 183 -10.37 8.09 -17.13
N LEU A 184 -11.30 8.61 -16.33
CA LEU A 184 -10.98 9.59 -15.31
C LEU A 184 -9.94 9.03 -14.34
N ALA A 185 -10.11 7.80 -13.88
CA ALA A 185 -9.18 7.13 -13.00
C ALA A 185 -7.79 6.98 -13.66
N ALA A 186 -7.74 6.53 -14.92
CA ALA A 186 -6.51 6.42 -15.71
C ALA A 186 -5.72 7.74 -15.79
N PHE A 187 -6.39 8.86 -16.04
CA PHE A 187 -5.74 10.17 -16.12
C PHE A 187 -5.36 10.76 -14.76
N LEU A 188 -5.99 10.31 -13.67
CA LEU A 188 -5.64 10.69 -12.31
C LEU A 188 -4.53 9.80 -11.72
N MET A 189 -4.19 8.67 -12.35
CA MET A 189 -3.16 7.75 -11.86
C MET A 189 -1.80 8.40 -11.51
N PRO A 190 -1.28 9.38 -12.28
CA PRO A 190 -0.03 10.07 -11.92
C PRO A 190 -0.10 10.81 -10.57
N LEU A 191 -1.31 11.06 -10.05
CA LEU A 191 -1.54 11.74 -8.77
C LEU A 191 -1.73 10.77 -7.60
N LEU A 192 -1.56 9.45 -7.81
CA LEU A 192 -1.69 8.43 -6.77
C LEU A 192 -0.54 8.43 -5.75
N GLY A 193 0.48 9.27 -5.93
CA GLY A 193 1.56 9.41 -4.96
C GLY A 193 1.09 9.96 -3.61
N ALA A 194 1.70 9.46 -2.54
CA ALA A 194 1.55 9.96 -1.18
C ALA A 194 2.86 10.61 -0.71
N ASP A 195 2.80 11.89 -0.33
CA ASP A 195 3.87 12.54 0.42
C ASP A 195 3.85 12.02 1.86
N LEU A 196 4.91 11.33 2.26
CA LEU A 196 5.07 10.76 3.61
C LEU A 196 5.62 11.80 4.61
N GLY A 197 6.04 12.97 4.13
CA GLY A 197 6.46 14.12 4.94
C GLY A 197 5.33 15.11 5.24
N ARG A 198 4.15 14.95 4.63
CA ARG A 198 3.03 15.88 4.78
C ARG A 198 2.51 15.91 6.22
N GLU A 199 2.05 17.08 6.66
CA GLU A 199 1.25 17.17 7.88
C GLU A 199 -0.08 16.42 7.72
N PHE A 200 -0.63 15.91 8.82
CA PHE A 200 -1.97 15.34 8.82
C PHE A 200 -2.99 16.38 8.32
N LEU A 201 -3.91 15.92 7.47
CA LEU A 201 -5.00 16.76 6.98
C LEU A 201 -5.84 17.26 8.18
N PRO A 202 -6.36 18.49 8.15
CA PRO A 202 -7.33 19.00 9.12
C PRO A 202 -8.72 18.39 8.86
N ALA A 203 -8.77 17.13 8.43
CA ALA A 203 -9.95 16.38 8.07
C ALA A 203 -9.71 14.89 8.29
N ILE A 204 -10.76 14.18 8.72
CA ILE A 204 -10.78 12.72 8.79
C ILE A 204 -11.50 12.23 7.54
N THR A 205 -10.82 11.36 6.80
CA THR A 205 -11.42 10.63 5.68
C THR A 205 -11.62 9.18 6.10
N ALA A 206 -12.87 8.75 6.17
CA ALA A 206 -13.25 7.36 6.37
C ALA A 206 -13.67 6.77 5.03
N CYS A 207 -13.10 5.62 4.67
CA CYS A 207 -13.56 4.83 3.55
C CYS A 207 -13.96 3.45 4.06
N ASP A 208 -15.16 3.01 3.68
CA ASP A 208 -15.59 1.62 3.89
C ASP A 208 -15.78 0.95 2.53
N ALA A 209 -15.46 -0.33 2.49
CA ALA A 209 -15.47 -1.18 1.32
C ALA A 209 -16.14 -2.49 1.71
N SER A 210 -17.44 -2.60 1.45
CA SER A 210 -18.20 -3.82 1.75
C SER A 210 -18.64 -4.52 0.46
N PRO A 211 -18.46 -5.85 0.35
CA PRO A 211 -19.07 -6.63 -0.72
C PRO A 211 -20.59 -6.47 -0.82
N ALA A 212 -21.26 -6.26 0.32
CA ALA A 212 -22.72 -6.14 0.41
C ALA A 212 -23.23 -4.70 0.21
N PHE A 213 -22.49 -3.69 0.66
CA PHE A 213 -22.96 -2.28 0.70
C PHE A 213 -22.21 -1.33 -0.25
N GLY A 214 -21.13 -1.79 -0.88
CA GLY A 214 -20.31 -1.01 -1.80
C GLY A 214 -19.19 -0.22 -1.14
N PHE A 215 -18.65 0.75 -1.86
CA PHE A 215 -17.55 1.60 -1.40
C PHE A 215 -18.11 2.99 -1.10
N GLY A 216 -17.87 3.47 0.12
CA GLY A 216 -18.27 4.82 0.54
C GLY A 216 -17.07 5.58 1.06
N VAL A 217 -16.96 6.86 0.70
CA VAL A 217 -15.96 7.78 1.27
C VAL A 217 -16.69 8.92 1.96
N SER A 218 -16.41 9.13 3.23
CA SER A 218 -16.89 10.27 4.02
C SER A 218 -15.70 11.12 4.47
N CYS A 219 -15.84 12.43 4.40
CA CYS A 219 -14.82 13.38 4.82
C CYS A 219 -15.45 14.42 5.76
N THR A 220 -14.85 14.62 6.92
CA THR A 220 -15.27 15.65 7.88
C THR A 220 -14.08 16.45 8.38
N LYS A 221 -14.27 17.75 8.63
CA LYS A 221 -13.23 18.62 9.18
C LYS A 221 -12.88 18.19 10.61
N CYS A 222 -11.61 18.21 10.94
CA CYS A 222 -11.08 17.76 12.22
C CYS A 222 -10.03 18.74 12.74
N SER A 223 -10.06 19.02 14.06
CA SER A 223 -9.03 19.84 14.69
C SER A 223 -7.71 19.05 14.80
N LYS A 224 -6.57 19.75 14.84
CA LYS A 224 -5.24 19.11 15.01
C LYS A 224 -5.14 18.23 16.27
N GLY A 225 -5.98 18.47 17.27
CA GLY A 225 -6.09 17.64 18.49
C GLY A 225 -6.80 16.32 18.22
N ALA A 226 -7.91 16.33 17.48
CA ALA A 226 -8.66 15.13 17.14
C ALA A 226 -8.01 14.30 16.01
N SER A 227 -7.18 14.90 15.14
CA SER A 227 -6.37 14.16 14.16
C SER A 227 -5.15 13.45 14.78
N ARG A 228 -4.83 13.75 16.05
CA ARG A 228 -3.75 13.09 16.82
C ARG A 228 -4.26 11.99 17.76
N VAL A 229 -5.58 11.90 17.96
CA VAL A 229 -6.20 10.85 18.77
C VAL A 229 -6.33 9.60 17.91
N THR A 230 -5.45 8.64 18.19
CA THR A 230 -5.68 7.19 18.15
C THR A 230 -6.53 6.69 16.97
N LEU A 231 -5.85 6.40 15.86
CA LEU A 231 -6.01 5.08 15.25
C LEU A 231 -4.95 4.19 15.88
#